data_AF-A0AAW0LND9-F1
#
_entry.id   AF-A0AAW0LND9-F1
#
_cell.length_a   1.000
_cell.length_b   1.000
_cell.length_c   1.000
_cell.angle_alpha   90.00
_cell.angle_beta   90.00
_cell.angle_gamma   90.00
#
_symmetry.space_group_name_H-M   'P 1'
#
loop_
_entity.id
_entity.type
_entity.pdbx_description
1 polymer ?
#
loop_
_entity_poly.entity_id
_entity_poly.type
_entity_poly.pdbx_seq_one_letter_code
_entity_poly.pdbx_strand_id
1 'polypeptide(L)'
;MADNHKPLRKISEAFQELEATVNSQTPDDVEVSSFSRACSLISPLFGCLGIAFKFAEMDYVAKVNDLVEASKSIGTLQAMVERDVKANTVKKGGSHTRNLLRVKRGIDMVKVLFEQILVTEYLVLLGGGFWSVRAS
;
A
#
# COMPACT_ATOMS: atom_id res chain seq x y z
N MET A 1 -25.04 -12.69 9.03
CA MET A 1 -23.96 -12.31 9.96
C MET A 1 -23.13 -11.23 9.27
N ALA A 2 -23.25 -9.99 9.74
CA ALA A 2 -22.74 -8.81 9.04
C ALA A 2 -21.37 -8.39 9.60
N ASP A 3 -20.29 -8.93 9.05
CA ASP A 3 -18.93 -8.35 9.13
C ASP A 3 -18.38 -8.10 7.71
N ASN A 4 -19.26 -7.52 6.88
CA ASN A 4 -18.97 -7.05 5.54
C ASN A 4 -19.35 -5.56 5.48
N HIS A 5 -18.60 -4.72 4.76
CA HIS A 5 -18.94 -3.34 4.33
C HIS A 5 -18.14 -2.12 4.84
N LYS A 6 -16.91 -2.23 5.39
CA LYS A 6 -16.03 -1.05 5.54
C LYS A 6 -14.55 -1.33 5.18
N PRO A 7 -14.22 -1.62 3.91
CA PRO A 7 -12.85 -1.91 3.48
C PRO A 7 -11.87 -0.78 3.82
N LEU A 8 -12.25 0.48 3.63
CA LEU A 8 -11.41 1.63 3.95
C LEU A 8 -11.09 1.74 5.45
N ARG A 9 -12.02 1.32 6.32
CA ARG A 9 -11.80 1.31 7.78
C ARG A 9 -10.80 0.22 8.19
N LYS A 10 -10.93 -0.98 7.61
CA LYS A 10 -9.97 -2.07 7.85
C LYS A 10 -8.56 -1.67 7.39
N ILE A 11 -8.45 -0.96 6.27
CA ILE A 11 -7.18 -0.39 5.79
C ILE A 11 -6.65 0.65 6.79
N SER A 12 -7.47 1.63 7.20
CA SER A 12 -7.00 2.68 8.13
C SER A 12 -6.51 2.10 9.46
N GLU A 13 -7.27 1.17 10.04
CA GLU A 13 -6.91 0.52 11.31
C GLU A 13 -5.57 -0.24 11.18
N ALA A 14 -5.40 -1.04 10.12
CA ALA A 14 -4.16 -1.79 9.90
C ALA A 14 -2.94 -0.89 9.66
N PHE A 15 -3.10 0.24 8.96
CA PHE A 15 -1.99 1.18 8.74
C PHE A 15 -1.68 2.06 9.96
N GLN A 16 -2.66 2.32 10.83
CA GLN A 16 -2.43 2.98 12.14
C GLN A 16 -1.62 2.09 13.09
N GLU A 17 -1.88 0.77 13.09
CA GLU A 17 -1.04 -0.18 13.83
C GLU A 17 0.42 -0.14 13.35
N LEU A 18 0.63 -0.12 12.02
CA LEU A 18 1.97 -0.01 11.44
C LEU A 18 2.64 1.33 11.75
N GLU A 19 1.89 2.43 11.69
CA GLU A 19 2.38 3.77 12.04
C GLU A 19 2.89 3.82 13.48
N ALA A 20 2.15 3.22 14.42
CA ALA A 20 2.56 3.15 15.82
C ALA A 20 3.90 2.42 15.99
N THR A 21 4.14 1.35 15.24
CA THR A 21 5.44 0.66 15.22
C THR A 21 6.55 1.51 14.61
N VAL A 22 6.32 2.12 13.45
CA VAL A 22 7.33 2.94 12.74
C VAL A 22 7.73 4.17 13.56
N ASN A 23 6.79 4.80 14.26
CA ASN A 23 7.03 5.99 15.07
C ASN A 23 7.54 5.66 16.50
N SER A 24 7.67 4.38 16.84
CA SER A 24 8.24 3.96 18.12
C SER A 24 9.75 4.15 18.17
N GLN A 25 10.36 3.93 19.34
CA GLN A 25 11.82 4.01 19.51
C GLN A 25 12.58 2.92 18.75
N THR A 26 11.90 1.89 18.23
CA THR A 26 12.49 0.79 17.45
C THR A 26 11.79 0.60 16.09
N PRO A 27 12.04 1.51 15.11
CA PRO A 27 11.40 1.45 13.79
C PRO A 27 11.74 0.20 12.98
N ASP A 28 12.84 -0.49 13.32
CA ASP A 28 13.31 -1.71 12.64
C ASP A 28 12.48 -2.96 12.98
N ASP A 29 11.54 -2.84 13.92
CA ASP A 29 10.68 -3.93 14.40
C ASP A 29 9.40 -4.13 13.57
N VAL A 30 9.26 -3.46 12.43
CA VAL A 30 8.09 -3.67 11.55
C VAL A 30 8.07 -5.12 11.08
N GLU A 31 7.14 -5.89 11.62
CA GLU A 31 6.97 -7.30 11.30
C GLU A 31 6.51 -7.49 9.86
N VAL A 32 7.10 -8.47 9.16
CA VAL A 32 6.73 -8.80 7.78
C VAL A 32 5.27 -9.28 7.72
N SER A 33 4.80 -10.00 8.74
CA SER A 33 3.43 -10.51 8.87
C SER A 33 2.41 -9.36 8.95
N SER A 34 2.63 -8.42 9.86
CA SER A 34 1.77 -7.25 10.07
C SER A 34 1.77 -6.35 8.83
N PHE A 35 2.95 -6.10 8.25
CA PHE A 35 3.08 -5.31 7.02
C PHE A 35 2.35 -5.95 5.83
N SER A 36 2.62 -7.23 5.55
CA SER A 36 2.02 -7.93 4.40
C SER A 36 0.49 -8.11 4.55
N ARG A 37 0.00 -8.30 5.77
CA ARG A 37 -1.45 -8.28 6.08
C ARG A 37 -2.08 -6.94 5.71
N ALA A 38 -1.50 -5.83 6.17
CA ALA A 38 -2.03 -4.50 5.86
C ALA A 38 -2.00 -4.24 4.34
N CYS A 39 -0.91 -4.61 3.66
CA CYS A 39 -0.77 -4.46 2.22
C CYS A 39 -1.80 -5.29 1.43
N SER A 40 -2.20 -6.46 1.94
CA SER A 40 -3.23 -7.30 1.31
C SER A 40 -4.60 -6.64 1.30
N LEU A 41 -4.90 -5.78 2.28
CA LEU A 41 -6.16 -5.05 2.37
C LEU A 41 -6.30 -3.98 1.27
N ILE A 42 -5.19 -3.53 0.67
CA ILE A 42 -5.18 -2.55 -0.41
C ILE A 42 -5.57 -3.19 -1.75
N SER A 43 -5.31 -4.49 -1.94
CA SER A 43 -5.50 -5.18 -3.22
C SER A 43 -6.87 -4.90 -3.91
N PRO A 44 -8.01 -4.93 -3.20
CA PRO A 44 -9.31 -4.65 -3.80
C PRO A 44 -9.45 -3.22 -4.39
N LEU A 45 -8.67 -2.25 -3.90
CA LEU A 45 -8.71 -0.88 -4.40
C LEU A 45 -8.23 -0.78 -5.85
N PHE A 46 -7.25 -1.60 -6.27
CA PHE A 46 -6.80 -1.63 -7.65
C PHE A 46 -7.90 -2.18 -8.59
N GLY A 47 -8.67 -3.16 -8.14
CA GLY A 47 -9.81 -3.70 -8.89
C GLY A 47 -10.95 -2.68 -9.07
N CYS A 48 -11.14 -1.77 -8.10
CA CYS A 48 -12.12 -0.67 -8.19
C CYS A 48 -11.78 0.38 -9.28
N LEU A 49 -10.53 0.46 -9.75
CA LEU A 49 -10.10 1.40 -10.79
C LEU A 49 -10.41 0.91 -12.21
N GLY A 50 -11.06 -0.26 -12.35
CA GLY A 50 -11.49 -0.82 -13.61
C GLY A 50 -10.40 -1.59 -14.35
N ILE A 51 -10.75 -2.06 -15.56
CA ILE A 51 -9.95 -3.03 -16.33
C ILE A 51 -8.53 -2.51 -16.63
N ALA A 52 -8.37 -1.19 -16.77
CA ALA A 52 -7.08 -0.55 -17.03
C ALA A 52 -6.03 -0.83 -15.94
N PHE A 53 -6.46 -1.09 -14.70
CA PHE A 53 -5.58 -1.34 -13.57
C PHE A 53 -5.46 -2.83 -13.20
N LYS A 54 -6.08 -3.73 -13.96
CA LYS A 54 -6.03 -5.18 -13.68
C LYS A 54 -4.61 -5.74 -13.66
N PHE A 55 -3.74 -5.26 -14.54
CA PHE A 55 -2.32 -5.66 -14.53
C PHE A 55 -1.58 -5.13 -13.31
N ALA A 56 -1.92 -3.91 -12.85
CA ALA A 56 -1.34 -3.34 -11.64
C ALA A 56 -1.81 -4.10 -10.39
N GLU A 57 -3.09 -4.48 -10.34
CA GLU A 57 -3.63 -5.37 -9.30
C GLU A 57 -2.88 -6.70 -9.27
N MET A 58 -2.76 -7.37 -10.41
CA MET A 58 -2.08 -8.66 -10.50
C MET A 58 -0.60 -8.58 -10.10
N ASP A 59 0.14 -7.57 -10.57
CA ASP A 59 1.54 -7.38 -10.14
C ASP A 59 1.60 -7.12 -8.64
N TYR A 60 0.81 -6.19 -8.11
CA TYR A 60 0.79 -5.85 -6.68
C TYR A 60 0.47 -7.07 -5.80
N VAL A 61 -0.62 -7.80 -6.11
CA VAL A 61 -1.04 -9.00 -5.36
C VAL A 61 0.06 -10.05 -5.36
N ALA A 62 0.71 -10.30 -6.50
CA ALA A 62 1.80 -11.28 -6.57
C ALA A 62 2.98 -10.89 -5.67
N LYS A 63 3.30 -9.58 -5.56
CA LYS A 63 4.37 -9.10 -4.66
C LYS A 63 3.97 -9.18 -3.20
N VAL A 64 2.72 -8.86 -2.86
CA VAL A 64 2.23 -8.99 -1.48
C VAL A 64 2.23 -10.44 -1.04
N ASN A 65 1.79 -11.37 -1.90
CA ASN A 65 1.79 -12.81 -1.60
C ASN A 65 3.20 -13.35 -1.34
N ASP A 66 4.21 -12.87 -2.05
CA ASP A 66 5.61 -13.20 -1.76
C ASP A 66 6.04 -12.75 -0.35
N LEU A 67 5.61 -11.55 0.08
CA LEU A 67 5.89 -11.07 1.44
C LEU A 67 5.13 -11.85 2.52
N VAL A 68 3.89 -12.26 2.24
CA VAL A 68 3.10 -13.14 3.13
C VAL A 68 3.79 -14.50 3.28
N GLU A 69 4.35 -15.04 2.20
CA GLU A 69 5.12 -16.29 2.28
C GLU A 69 6.42 -16.09 3.07
N ALA A 70 7.14 -15.00 2.79
CA ALA A 70 8.36 -14.65 3.51
C ALA A 70 8.12 -14.48 5.02
N SER A 71 6.97 -13.92 5.44
CA SER A 71 6.67 -13.67 6.86
C SER A 71 6.61 -14.93 7.71
N LYS A 72 6.48 -16.12 7.11
CA LYS A 72 6.52 -17.40 7.83
C LYS A 72 7.91 -17.74 8.38
N SER A 73 8.97 -17.13 7.84
CA SER A 73 10.37 -17.46 8.17
C SER A 73 11.26 -16.23 8.43
N ILE A 74 10.72 -15.02 8.22
CA ILE A 74 11.41 -13.75 8.41
C ILE A 74 10.57 -12.86 9.32
N GLY A 75 11.13 -12.47 10.47
CA GLY A 75 10.40 -11.68 11.47
C GLY A 75 10.13 -10.25 11.02
N THR A 76 11.18 -9.49 10.70
CA THR A 76 11.08 -8.05 10.42
C THR A 76 11.45 -7.69 8.98
N LEU A 77 10.93 -6.56 8.49
CA LEU A 77 11.30 -6.01 7.18
C LEU A 77 12.80 -5.72 7.10
N GLN A 78 13.40 -5.24 8.19
CA GLN A 78 14.84 -4.99 8.26
C GLN A 78 15.65 -6.28 8.08
N ALA A 79 15.30 -7.35 8.81
CA ALA A 79 15.95 -8.64 8.65
C ALA A 79 15.79 -9.22 7.23
N MET A 80 14.63 -8.98 6.61
CA MET A 80 14.37 -9.39 5.22
C MET A 80 15.32 -8.69 4.24
N VAL A 81 15.48 -7.37 4.36
CA VAL A 81 16.39 -6.58 3.52
C VAL A 81 17.84 -6.99 3.75
N GLU A 82 18.25 -7.17 5.00
CA GLU A 82 19.62 -7.59 5.33
C GLU A 82 19.98 -8.96 4.76
N ARG A 83 19.04 -9.91 4.71
CA ARG A 83 19.27 -11.23 4.08
C ARG A 83 19.58 -11.07 2.59
N ASP A 84 18.84 -10.24 1.87
CA ASP A 84 19.07 -9.97 0.44
C ASP A 84 20.37 -9.17 0.20
N VAL A 85 20.74 -8.27 1.12
CA VAL A 85 22.02 -7.56 1.06
C VAL A 85 23.17 -8.54 1.22
N LYS A 86 23.14 -9.40 2.24
CA LYS A 86 24.16 -10.43 2.49
C LYS A 86 24.30 -11.42 1.33
N ALA A 87 23.18 -11.76 0.69
CA ALA A 87 23.16 -12.65 -0.47
C ALA A 87 23.50 -11.93 -1.80
N ASN A 88 23.69 -10.60 -1.79
CA ASN A 88 23.88 -9.77 -2.99
C ASN A 88 22.75 -9.94 -4.04
N THR A 89 21.51 -10.13 -3.57
CA THR A 89 20.31 -10.39 -4.40
C THR A 89 19.32 -9.24 -4.42
N VAL A 90 19.59 -8.12 -3.75
CA VAL A 90 18.68 -6.96 -3.60
C VAL A 90 17.93 -6.58 -4.88
N LYS A 91 18.62 -6.50 -6.03
CA LYS A 91 18.04 -6.08 -7.32
C LYS A 91 17.51 -7.24 -8.19
N LYS A 92 17.78 -8.49 -7.79
CA LYS A 92 17.41 -9.69 -8.55
C LYS A 92 15.89 -9.76 -8.71
N GLY A 93 15.43 -10.20 -9.88
CA GLY A 93 14.01 -10.44 -10.10
C GLY A 93 13.48 -11.45 -9.09
N GLY A 94 12.40 -11.09 -8.38
CA GLY A 94 11.77 -11.95 -7.37
C GLY A 94 12.41 -11.90 -5.99
N SER A 95 13.48 -11.12 -5.74
CA SER A 95 13.96 -10.93 -4.37
C SER A 95 12.91 -10.23 -3.50
N HIS A 96 12.88 -10.57 -2.21
CA HIS A 96 11.92 -9.99 -1.28
C HIS A 96 12.08 -8.47 -1.16
N THR A 97 13.33 -7.97 -1.19
CA THR A 97 13.60 -6.52 -1.16
C THR A 97 13.07 -5.81 -2.41
N ARG A 98 13.21 -6.43 -3.59
CA ARG A 98 12.65 -5.84 -4.82
C ARG A 98 11.12 -5.90 -4.82
N ASN A 99 10.53 -6.97 -4.31
CA ASN A 99 9.08 -7.09 -4.17
C ASN A 99 8.53 -6.08 -3.16
N LEU A 100 9.21 -5.89 -2.02
CA LEU A 100 8.91 -4.86 -1.03
C LEU A 100 8.92 -3.45 -1.66
N LEU A 101 9.92 -3.12 -2.49
CA LEU A 101 9.96 -1.85 -3.21
C LEU A 101 8.74 -1.66 -4.14
N ARG A 102 8.27 -2.73 -4.78
CA ARG A 102 7.07 -2.67 -5.65
C ARG A 102 5.80 -2.48 -4.83
N VAL A 103 5.66 -3.18 -3.70
CA VAL A 103 4.54 -2.99 -2.76
C VAL A 103 4.52 -1.57 -2.22
N LYS A 104 5.67 -1.03 -1.79
CA LYS A 104 5.81 0.36 -1.32
C LYS A 104 5.32 1.39 -2.34
N ARG A 105 5.65 1.20 -3.62
CA ARG A 105 5.13 2.06 -4.71
C ARG A 105 3.62 1.96 -4.89
N GLY A 106 3.04 0.77 -4.70
CA GLY A 106 1.59 0.59 -4.72
C GLY A 106 0.91 1.36 -3.59
N ILE A 107 1.48 1.31 -2.37
CA ILE A 107 0.99 2.08 -1.22
C ILE A 107 1.09 3.59 -1.50
N ASP A 108 2.24 4.07 -2.00
CA ASP A 108 2.42 5.48 -2.35
C ASP A 108 1.38 5.96 -3.38
N MET A 109 1.09 5.13 -4.39
CA MET A 109 0.06 5.45 -5.39
C MET A 109 -1.32 5.59 -4.76
N VAL A 110 -1.70 4.67 -3.87
CA VAL A 110 -3.00 4.72 -3.18
C VAL A 110 -3.10 5.91 -2.23
N LYS A 111 -2.01 6.27 -1.54
CA LYS A 111 -1.93 7.50 -0.75
C LYS A 111 -2.21 8.74 -1.61
N VAL A 112 -1.51 8.87 -2.73
CA VAL A 112 -1.71 10.00 -3.67
C VAL A 112 -3.14 9.99 -4.23
N LEU A 113 -3.70 8.82 -4.56
CA LEU A 113 -5.09 8.71 -5.02
C LEU A 113 -6.08 9.26 -3.99
N PHE A 114 -5.95 8.90 -2.71
CA PHE A 114 -6.81 9.43 -1.65
C PHE A 114 -6.61 10.93 -1.43
N GLU A 115 -5.37 11.43 -1.47
CA GLU A 115 -5.10 12.86 -1.41
C GLU A 115 -5.80 13.63 -2.54
N GLN A 116 -5.76 13.11 -3.77
CA GLN A 116 -6.44 13.73 -4.92
C GLN A 116 -7.97 13.68 -4.81
N ILE A 117 -8.54 12.58 -4.31
CA ILE A 117 -9.99 12.48 -4.05
C ILE A 117 -10.41 13.56 -3.06
N LEU A 118 -9.71 13.68 -1.93
CA LEU A 118 -10.02 14.69 -0.90
C LEU A 118 -9.93 16.11 -1.48
N VAL A 119 -8.84 16.46 -2.18
CA VAL A 119 -8.68 17.78 -2.80
C VAL A 119 -9.80 18.09 -3.79
N THR A 120 -10.18 17.11 -4.61
CA THR A 120 -11.24 17.29 -5.62
C THR A 120 -12.61 17.52 -4.97
N GLU A 121 -12.94 16.79 -3.90
CA GLU A 121 -14.18 17.02 -3.15
C GLU A 121 -14.22 18.42 -2.52
N TYR A 122 -13.11 18.89 -1.93
CA TYR A 122 -13.02 20.26 -1.41
C TYR A 122 -13.23 21.32 -2.49
N LEU A 123 -12.69 21.13 -3.69
CA LEU A 123 -12.89 22.05 -4.82
C LEU A 123 -14.35 22.11 -5.30
N VAL A 124 -15.03 20.97 -5.32
CA VAL A 124 -16.46 20.90 -5.68
C VAL A 124 -17.32 21.59 -4.61
N LEU A 125 -17.02 21.38 -3.32
CA LEU A 125 -17.75 21.97 -2.20
C LEU A 125 -17.52 23.48 -2.04
N LEU A 126 -16.35 23.99 -2.41
CA LEU A 126 -16.02 25.43 -2.36
C LEU A 126 -16.53 26.23 -3.56
N GLY A 127 -17.31 25.61 -4.45
CA GLY A 127 -18.12 26.31 -5.44
C GLY A 127 -17.67 26.07 -6.88
N GLY A 128 -18.29 25.06 -7.51
CA GLY A 128 -18.41 24.93 -8.97
C GLY A 128 -19.18 26.08 -9.65
N GLY A 129 -18.93 27.34 -9.26
CA GLY A 129 -19.53 28.55 -9.79
C GLY A 129 -18.52 29.56 -10.37
N PHE A 130 -17.22 29.22 -10.48
CA PHE A 130 -16.20 30.19 -10.95
C PHE A 130 -15.59 29.89 -12.34
N TRP A 131 -15.98 28.81 -13.01
CA TRP A 131 -15.42 28.45 -14.34
C TRP A 131 -16.38 28.69 -15.53
N SER A 132 -17.35 29.61 -15.42
CA SER A 132 -18.25 29.94 -16.54
C SER A 132 -18.12 31.36 -17.11
N VAL A 133 -17.11 32.16 -16.73
CA VAL A 133 -16.93 33.50 -17.32
C VAL A 133 -15.45 33.80 -17.62
N ARG A 134 -14.89 33.09 -18.61
CA ARG A 134 -13.86 33.68 -19.50
C ARG A 134 -13.62 32.82 -20.75
N ALA A 135 -14.64 32.74 -21.60
CA ALA A 135 -14.47 32.38 -23.00
C ALA A 135 -15.63 32.99 -23.81
N SER A 136 -15.60 34.31 -23.97
CA SER A 136 -16.25 35.08 -25.04
C SER A 136 -15.38 36.27 -25.39
#